data_AF-A0A3D9HV82-F1
#
_entry.id   AF-A0A3D9HV82-F1
#
_cell.length_a   1.000
_cell.length_b   1.000
_cell.length_c   1.000
_cell.angle_alpha   90.00
_cell.angle_beta   90.00
_cell.angle_gamma   90.00
#
_symmetry.space_group_name_H-M   'P 1'
#
loop_
_entity.id
_entity.type
_entity.pdbx_description
1 polymer ?
#
loop_
_entity_poly.entity_id
_entity_poly.type
_entity_poly.pdbx_seq_one_letter_code
_entity_poly.pdbx_strand_id
1 'polypeptide(L)'
;MNEADDSFDAIILIMVLAIFTPVMIYCAIPFFKGDVGGFGVQIEKAAPSTESEIVPTRRVIKANDILLMLVVADKYAPQPKKITLNPSGSPSEFSLDSAFLNNKALYLQDAKAALPANVNVRLSLYSGPSGMRFWGVNP
;
A
#
# COMPACT_ATOMS: atom_id res chain seq x y z
N MET A 1 41.20 -55.52 14.31
CA MET A 1 40.99 -54.96 15.66
C MET A 1 40.89 -53.43 15.67
N ASN A 2 41.41 -52.72 14.65
CA ASN A 2 41.22 -51.26 14.50
C ASN A 2 39.82 -50.83 14.01
N GLU A 3 39.18 -51.59 13.13
CA GLU A 3 37.90 -51.15 12.52
C GLU A 3 36.75 -51.01 13.53
N ALA A 4 36.75 -51.83 14.59
CA ALA A 4 35.76 -51.72 15.67
C ALA A 4 36.00 -50.48 16.54
N ASP A 5 37.27 -50.13 16.78
CA ASP A 5 37.68 -48.95 17.56
C ASP A 5 37.36 -47.66 16.79
N ASP A 6 37.68 -47.62 15.49
CA ASP A 6 37.34 -46.52 14.59
C ASP A 6 35.81 -46.29 14.51
N SER A 7 35.03 -47.38 14.53
CA SER A 7 33.57 -47.29 14.52
C SER A 7 33.00 -46.76 15.84
N PHE A 8 33.67 -47.05 16.96
CA PHE A 8 33.26 -46.58 18.28
C PHE A 8 33.60 -45.10 18.47
N ASP A 9 34.79 -44.68 18.02
CA ASP A 9 35.20 -43.27 18.01
C ASP A 9 34.28 -42.42 17.13
N ALA A 10 33.85 -42.93 15.98
CA ALA A 10 32.88 -42.25 15.11
C ALA A 10 31.52 -42.06 15.81
N ILE A 11 31.03 -43.07 16.54
CA ILE A 11 29.76 -42.98 17.28
C ILE A 11 29.87 -41.97 18.42
N ILE A 12 30.98 -41.97 19.17
CA ILE A 12 31.23 -40.99 20.23
C ILE A 12 31.28 -39.58 19.65
N LEU A 13 31.99 -39.38 18.53
CA LEU A 13 32.07 -38.10 17.85
C LEU A 13 30.67 -37.58 17.45
N ILE A 14 29.83 -38.45 16.90
CA ILE A 14 28.44 -38.10 16.54
C ILE A 14 27.63 -37.70 17.78
N MET A 15 27.75 -38.44 18.88
CA MET A 15 27.05 -38.10 20.13
C MET A 15 27.50 -36.75 20.70
N VAL A 16 28.80 -36.48 20.70
CA VAL A 16 29.37 -35.20 21.16
C VAL A 16 28.87 -34.06 20.27
N LEU A 17 28.92 -34.22 18.94
CA LEU A 17 28.39 -33.22 18.00
C LEU A 17 26.90 -32.98 18.22
N ALA A 18 26.09 -34.02 18.46
CA ALA A 18 24.66 -33.86 18.69
C ALA A 18 24.35 -33.01 19.94
N ILE A 19 25.16 -33.12 20.99
CA ILE A 19 25.00 -32.35 22.23
C ILE A 19 25.51 -30.91 22.07
N PHE A 20 26.65 -30.72 21.40
CA PHE A 20 27.27 -29.40 21.29
C PHE A 20 26.72 -28.55 20.14
N THR A 21 26.12 -29.15 19.10
CA THR A 21 25.56 -28.40 17.95
C THR A 21 24.48 -27.38 18.35
N PRO A 22 23.48 -27.70 19.20
CA PRO A 22 22.51 -26.72 19.66
C PRO A 22 23.14 -25.55 20.41
N VAL A 23 24.16 -25.82 21.23
CA VAL A 23 24.90 -24.80 21.98
C VAL A 23 25.71 -23.91 21.03
N MET A 24 26.40 -24.51 20.06
CA MET A 24 27.14 -23.78 19.03
C MET A 24 26.21 -22.88 18.21
N ILE A 25 25.04 -23.39 17.78
CA ILE A 25 24.04 -22.58 17.06
C ILE A 25 23.56 -21.43 17.94
N TYR A 26 23.19 -21.69 19.19
CA TYR A 26 22.72 -20.65 20.10
C TYR A 26 23.76 -19.55 20.32
N CYS A 27 25.02 -19.92 20.53
CA CYS A 27 26.13 -18.99 20.69
C CYS A 27 26.50 -18.26 19.38
N ALA A 28 26.22 -18.85 18.22
CA ALA A 28 26.50 -18.24 16.91
C ALA A 28 25.41 -17.26 16.44
N ILE A 29 24.15 -17.44 16.87
CA ILE A 29 23.03 -16.52 16.55
C ILE A 29 23.37 -15.03 16.76
N PRO A 30 23.98 -14.57 17.88
CA PRO A 30 24.32 -13.16 18.04
C PRO A 30 25.36 -12.65 17.02
N PHE A 31 26.25 -13.52 16.53
CA PHE A 31 27.23 -13.15 15.50
C PHE A 31 26.59 -13.03 14.10
N PHE A 32 25.53 -13.81 13.82
CA PHE A 32 24.78 -13.71 12.56
C PHE A 32 23.70 -12.63 12.56
N LYS A 33 23.28 -12.12 13.73
CA LYS A 33 22.27 -11.06 13.87
C LYS A 33 22.70 -9.69 13.31
N GLY A 34 23.98 -9.49 12.99
CA GLY A 34 24.49 -8.24 12.40
C GLY A 34 24.40 -8.16 10.87
N ASP A 35 24.48 -9.29 10.15
CA ASP A 35 24.59 -9.31 8.68
C ASP A 35 23.29 -9.68 7.96
N VAL A 36 22.42 -10.48 8.59
CA VAL A 36 21.10 -10.82 8.05
C VAL A 36 20.04 -10.19 8.94
N GLY A 37 19.55 -9.02 8.55
CA GLY A 37 18.56 -8.23 9.27
C GLY A 37 17.40 -9.08 9.81
N GLY A 38 17.49 -9.46 11.08
CA GLY A 38 16.48 -10.20 11.81
C GLY A 38 15.59 -9.25 12.59
N PHE A 39 14.28 -9.51 12.57
CA PHE A 39 13.26 -8.79 13.35
C PHE A 39 13.70 -8.59 14.80
N GLY A 40 14.11 -7.38 15.15
CA GLY A 40 14.65 -7.02 16.47
C GLY A 40 15.80 -6.03 16.45
N VAL A 41 16.45 -5.81 15.29
CA VAL A 41 17.28 -4.61 15.11
C VAL A 41 16.35 -3.43 14.91
N GLN A 42 16.45 -2.40 15.73
CA GLN A 42 15.80 -1.11 15.47
C GLN A 42 16.19 -0.69 14.04
N ILE A 43 15.21 -0.68 13.12
CA ILE A 43 15.34 -0.16 11.74
C ILE A 43 15.43 1.38 11.80
N GLU A 44 16.14 1.94 12.77
CA GLU A 44 16.24 3.39 12.96
C GLU A 44 17.59 3.94 12.49
N LYS A 45 18.57 3.11 12.07
CA LYS A 45 19.92 3.65 11.90
C LYS A 45 20.85 3.01 10.86
N ALA A 46 20.28 2.52 9.75
CA ALA A 46 21.06 2.20 8.55
C ALA A 46 20.60 2.96 7.30
N ALA A 47 19.75 3.98 7.44
CA ALA A 47 19.48 4.91 6.36
C ALA A 47 20.72 5.81 6.16
N PRO A 48 21.28 5.92 4.94
CA PRO A 48 22.34 6.87 4.65
C PRO A 48 21.89 8.28 5.08
N SER A 49 22.71 9.03 5.80
CA SER A 49 22.40 10.42 6.22
C SER A 49 22.17 11.38 5.06
N THR A 50 22.41 10.94 3.83
CA THR A 50 22.21 11.66 2.56
C THR A 50 20.88 11.37 1.88
N GLU A 51 20.15 10.31 2.27
CA GLU A 51 18.80 10.11 1.78
C GLU A 51 17.85 10.91 2.66
N SER A 52 17.50 12.10 2.16
CA SER A 52 16.38 12.88 2.69
C SER A 52 15.19 11.95 2.89
N GLU A 53 14.47 12.12 4.01
CA GLU A 53 13.10 11.65 4.19
C GLU A 53 12.39 11.62 2.83
N ILE A 54 11.81 10.49 2.43
CA ILE A 54 11.09 10.37 1.16
C ILE A 54 9.98 11.42 1.20
N VAL A 55 10.25 12.62 0.67
CA VAL A 55 9.29 13.70 0.63
C VAL A 55 8.27 13.24 -0.39
N PRO A 56 7.03 12.90 0.01
CA PRO A 56 6.07 12.36 -0.92
C PRO A 56 5.81 13.44 -1.97
N THR A 57 6.28 13.22 -3.20
CA THR A 57 5.94 14.12 -4.30
C THR A 57 4.45 14.04 -4.50
N ARG A 58 3.75 15.16 -4.31
CA ARG A 58 2.30 15.22 -4.48
C ARG A 58 1.94 14.71 -5.87
N ARG A 59 1.24 13.58 -5.94
CA ARG A 59 0.75 13.04 -7.20
C ARG A 59 -0.20 14.05 -7.85
N VAL A 60 0.05 14.34 -9.13
CA VAL A 60 -0.88 15.11 -9.96
C VAL A 60 -2.05 14.19 -10.33
N ILE A 61 -3.26 14.57 -9.92
CA ILE A 61 -4.48 13.83 -10.23
C ILE A 61 -4.89 14.22 -11.65
N LYS A 62 -5.23 13.22 -12.46
CA LYS A 62 -5.72 13.41 -13.83
C LYS A 62 -7.21 13.12 -13.93
N ALA A 63 -7.86 13.63 -14.97
CA ALA A 63 -9.26 13.34 -15.27
C ALA A 63 -9.57 11.82 -15.31
N ASN A 64 -8.63 11.00 -15.83
CA ASN A 64 -8.78 9.55 -15.85
C ASN A 64 -8.76 8.91 -14.44
N ASP A 65 -8.04 9.52 -13.49
CA ASP A 65 -8.02 9.04 -12.11
C ASP A 65 -9.39 9.22 -11.44
N ILE A 66 -10.15 10.25 -11.82
CA ILE A 66 -11.53 10.48 -11.35
C ILE A 66 -12.47 9.38 -11.87
N LEU A 67 -12.35 8.98 -13.14
CA LEU A 67 -13.10 7.85 -13.67
C LEU A 67 -12.76 6.56 -12.93
N LEU A 68 -11.48 6.33 -12.64
CA LEU A 68 -11.06 5.17 -11.85
C LEU A 68 -11.67 5.20 -10.44
N MET A 69 -11.73 6.36 -9.79
CA MET A 69 -12.39 6.51 -8.49
C MET A 69 -13.87 6.12 -8.56
N LEU A 70 -14.60 6.55 -9.61
CA LEU A 70 -16.00 6.17 -9.83
C LEU A 70 -16.17 4.67 -10.13
N VAL A 71 -15.23 4.07 -10.85
CA VAL A 71 -15.21 2.63 -11.15
C VAL A 71 -14.98 1.81 -9.89
N VAL A 72 -14.13 2.27 -8.98
CA VAL A 72 -13.82 1.56 -7.71
C VAL A 72 -14.88 1.84 -6.64
N ALA A 73 -15.61 2.96 -6.72
CA ALA A 73 -16.63 3.32 -5.75
C ALA A 73 -17.70 2.23 -5.57
N ASP A 74 -18.02 1.92 -4.33
CA ASP A 74 -18.97 0.89 -3.93
C ASP A 74 -19.94 1.40 -2.84
N LYS A 75 -20.74 0.50 -2.26
CA LYS A 75 -21.67 0.85 -1.18
C LYS A 75 -20.98 1.35 0.10
N TYR A 76 -19.70 1.07 0.28
CA TYR A 76 -18.90 1.47 1.44
C TYR A 76 -18.03 2.71 1.19
N ALA A 77 -18.16 3.33 0.01
CA ALA A 77 -17.44 4.57 -0.30
C ALA A 77 -17.64 5.63 0.80
N PRO A 78 -16.57 6.33 1.21
CA PRO A 78 -16.65 7.32 2.27
C PRO A 78 -17.54 8.49 1.86
N GLN A 79 -18.22 9.08 2.86
CA GLN A 79 -18.95 10.33 2.68
C GLN A 79 -17.98 11.42 2.18
N PRO A 80 -18.39 12.33 1.27
CA PRO A 80 -19.77 12.68 0.91
C PRO A 80 -20.58 11.84 -0.09
N LYS A 81 -20.08 10.73 -0.66
CA LYS A 81 -20.81 9.96 -1.69
C LYS A 81 -21.42 10.80 -2.84
N LYS A 82 -20.89 12.01 -3.07
CA LYS A 82 -21.36 12.94 -4.09
C LYS A 82 -20.13 13.58 -4.73
N ILE A 83 -20.08 13.56 -6.06
CA ILE A 83 -19.00 14.11 -6.87
C ILE A 83 -19.60 15.14 -7.81
N THR A 84 -18.98 16.32 -7.88
CA THR A 84 -19.37 17.39 -8.81
C THR A 84 -18.22 17.64 -9.76
N LEU A 85 -18.48 17.48 -11.05
CA LEU A 85 -17.53 17.71 -12.13
C LEU A 85 -17.81 19.09 -12.72
N ASN A 86 -16.82 20.00 -12.69
CA ASN A 86 -16.95 21.33 -13.30
C ASN A 86 -15.83 21.62 -14.32
N PRO A 87 -15.78 20.92 -15.45
CA PRO A 87 -14.72 21.10 -16.45
C PRO A 87 -14.96 22.26 -17.43
N SER A 88 -16.20 22.72 -17.59
CA SER A 88 -16.60 23.68 -18.63
C SER A 88 -17.58 24.75 -18.13
N GLY A 89 -17.73 24.91 -16.81
CA GLY A 89 -18.59 25.93 -16.19
C GLY A 89 -20.01 25.45 -15.86
N SER A 90 -20.48 24.34 -16.45
CA SER A 90 -21.72 23.67 -16.03
C SER A 90 -21.39 22.49 -15.11
N PRO A 91 -21.70 22.58 -13.80
CA PRO A 91 -21.41 21.50 -12.86
C PRO A 91 -22.32 20.30 -13.12
N SER A 92 -21.73 19.14 -13.43
CA SER A 92 -22.43 17.86 -13.48
C SER A 92 -22.29 17.15 -12.13
N GLU A 93 -23.41 16.76 -11.53
CA GLU A 93 -23.43 16.09 -10.23
C GLU A 93 -23.68 14.59 -10.36
N PHE A 94 -22.87 13.80 -9.66
CA PHE A 94 -22.96 12.35 -9.60
C PHE A 94 -23.08 11.91 -8.13
N SER A 95 -24.23 11.35 -7.77
CA SER A 95 -24.46 10.75 -6.46
C SER A 95 -24.11 9.26 -6.49
N LEU A 96 -23.30 8.79 -5.55
CA LEU A 96 -22.93 7.39 -5.35
C LEU A 96 -24.01 6.67 -4.52
N ASP A 97 -25.23 6.64 -5.06
CA ASP A 97 -26.40 6.00 -4.47
C ASP A 97 -26.67 4.60 -5.10
N SER A 98 -27.79 3.98 -4.72
CA SER A 98 -28.17 2.67 -5.28
C SER A 98 -28.45 2.73 -6.78
N ALA A 99 -28.91 3.86 -7.32
CA ALA A 99 -29.17 4.03 -8.74
C ALA A 99 -27.87 4.02 -9.54
N PHE A 100 -26.83 4.70 -9.04
CA PHE A 100 -25.48 4.65 -9.58
C PHE A 100 -24.91 3.23 -9.56
N LEU A 101 -25.01 2.53 -8.43
CA LEU A 101 -24.45 1.18 -8.29
C LEU A 101 -25.14 0.15 -9.20
N ASN A 102 -26.46 0.27 -9.39
CA ASN A 102 -27.22 -0.63 -10.25
C ASN A 102 -27.01 -0.36 -11.75
N ASN A 103 -26.69 0.88 -12.13
CA ASN A 103 -26.53 1.29 -13.55
C ASN A 103 -25.13 1.85 -13.83
N LYS A 104 -24.11 1.30 -13.16
CA LYS A 104 -22.76 1.86 -13.12
C LYS A 104 -22.17 2.16 -14.51
N ALA A 105 -22.42 1.27 -15.48
CA ALA A 105 -21.91 1.43 -16.84
C ALA A 105 -22.43 2.72 -17.51
N LEU A 106 -23.72 3.04 -17.33
CA LEU A 106 -24.35 4.21 -17.93
C LEU A 106 -23.84 5.49 -17.28
N TYR A 107 -23.83 5.54 -15.94
CA TYR A 107 -23.30 6.69 -15.20
C TYR A 107 -21.80 6.94 -15.45
N LEU A 108 -21.00 5.90 -15.67
CA LEU A 108 -19.59 6.04 -16.04
C LEU A 108 -19.41 6.60 -17.45
N GLN A 109 -20.29 6.24 -18.39
CA GLN A 109 -20.28 6.83 -19.74
C GLN A 109 -20.62 8.32 -19.68
N ASP A 110 -21.63 8.70 -18.90
CA ASP A 110 -22.02 10.09 -18.69
C ASP A 110 -20.90 10.90 -18.02
N ALA A 111 -20.28 10.34 -16.98
CA ALA A 111 -19.13 10.96 -16.31
C ALA A 111 -17.92 11.11 -17.25
N LYS A 112 -17.68 10.13 -18.13
CA LYS A 112 -16.62 10.19 -19.14
C LYS A 112 -16.91 11.27 -20.19
N ALA A 113 -18.16 11.43 -20.61
CA ALA A 113 -18.57 12.47 -21.55
C ALA A 113 -18.41 13.88 -20.95
N ALA A 114 -18.64 14.01 -19.64
CA ALA A 114 -18.44 15.27 -18.92
C ALA A 114 -16.95 15.63 -18.74
N LEU A 115 -16.05 14.65 -18.56
CA LEU A 115 -14.64 14.91 -18.26
C LEU A 115 -13.77 15.20 -19.50
N PRO A 116 -12.87 16.19 -19.44
CA PRO A 116 -11.90 16.46 -20.50
C PRO A 116 -10.81 15.39 -20.51
N ALA A 117 -10.34 15.02 -21.70
CA ALA A 117 -9.38 13.92 -21.85
C ALA A 117 -8.00 14.28 -21.28
N ASN A 118 -7.53 13.51 -20.30
CA ASN A 118 -6.16 13.53 -19.77
C ASN A 118 -5.66 14.90 -19.26
N VAL A 119 -6.56 15.76 -18.78
CA VAL A 119 -6.21 17.05 -18.17
C VAL A 119 -5.89 16.84 -16.69
N ASN A 120 -4.97 17.65 -16.15
CA ASN A 120 -4.74 17.72 -14.71
C ASN A 120 -5.99 18.26 -14.04
N VAL A 121 -6.37 17.68 -12.91
CA VAL A 121 -7.54 18.12 -12.16
C VAL A 121 -7.20 18.26 -10.69
N ARG A 122 -7.84 19.23 -10.04
CA ARG A 122 -7.82 19.42 -8.60
C ARG A 122 -9.08 18.82 -8.00
N LEU A 123 -8.88 17.76 -7.21
CA LEU A 123 -9.91 17.23 -6.31
C LEU A 123 -9.92 18.04 -5.02
N SER A 124 -11.07 18.59 -4.65
CA SER A 124 -11.26 19.33 -3.42
C SER A 124 -12.54 18.90 -2.71
N LEU A 125 -12.47 18.70 -1.40
CA LEU A 125 -13.67 18.51 -0.59
C LEU A 125 -14.33 19.87 -0.38
N TYR A 126 -15.55 20.03 -0.88
CA TYR A 126 -16.39 21.18 -0.55
C TYR A 126 -17.20 20.87 0.70
N SER A 127 -17.30 21.83 1.62
CA SER A 127 -18.16 21.80 2.79
C SER A 127 -18.89 23.13 2.92
N GLY A 128 -20.18 23.15 2.62
CA GLY A 128 -21.01 24.36 2.55
C GLY A 128 -21.83 24.66 3.80
N PRO A 129 -22.53 25.82 3.83
CA PRO A 129 -23.23 26.35 5.02
C PRO A 129 -24.37 25.46 5.56
N SER A 130 -24.91 24.55 4.74
CA SER A 130 -26.03 23.66 5.11
C SER A 130 -25.61 22.20 5.30
N GLY A 131 -24.34 21.94 5.62
CA GLY A 131 -23.82 20.57 5.72
C GLY A 131 -23.67 19.85 4.37
N MET A 132 -23.86 20.57 3.26
CA MET A 132 -23.58 20.06 1.92
C MET A 132 -22.10 19.73 1.81
N ARG A 133 -21.82 18.46 1.52
CA ARG A 133 -20.46 17.97 1.27
C ARG A 133 -20.45 17.29 -0.08
N PHE A 134 -19.45 17.57 -0.89
CA PHE A 134 -19.19 16.86 -2.15
C PHE A 134 -17.72 16.95 -2.53
N TRP A 135 -17.28 15.99 -3.34
CA TRP A 135 -15.97 16.02 -3.97
C TRP A 135 -16.06 16.83 -5.26
N GLY A 136 -15.50 18.05 -5.25
CA GLY A 136 -15.42 18.90 -6.42
C GLY A 136 -14.19 18.57 -7.26
N VAL A 137 -14.40 18.35 -8.56
CA VAL A 137 -13.36 18.15 -9.56
C VAL A 137 -13.32 19.38 -10.46
N ASN A 138 -12.24 20.14 -10.35
CA ASN A 138 -11.97 21.31 -11.17
C ASN A 138 -10.72 21.08 -12.02
N PRO A 139 -10.66 21.56 -13.26
CA PRO A 139 -9.42 21.57 -14.06
C PRO A 139 -8.32 22.43 -13.41
#